data_AF-A0A183TV42-F1
#
_entry.id   AF-A0A183TV42-F1
#
_cell.length_a   1.000
_cell.length_b   1.000
_cell.length_c   1.000
_cell.angle_alpha   90.00
_cell.angle_beta   90.00
_cell.angle_gamma   90.00
#
_symmetry.space_group_name_H-M   'P 1'
#
loop_
_entity.id
_entity.type
_entity.pdbx_description
1 polymer ?
#
loop_
_entity_poly.entity_id
_entity_poly.type
_entity_poly.pdbx_seq_one_letter_code
_entity_poly.pdbx_strand_id
1 'polypeptide(L)'
;MGAARNPDCPPPPPPGPRPPQCSPRRPVAKPSLSEESLCTSTQLRSVILKNRGEDTTDTIKKIYDAAKEVDNEAIVTVLCAPASTFTFKVQSSRYCVAGSAEFMCFVSLA
;
A
#
# COMPACT_ATOMS: atom_id res chain seq x y z
N MET A 1 2.77 -61.80 -21.79
CA MET A 1 4.11 -61.21 -21.59
C MET A 1 3.99 -60.01 -20.65
N GLY A 2 4.70 -60.05 -19.52
CA GLY A 2 5.12 -58.91 -18.66
C GLY A 2 4.01 -58.17 -17.89
N ALA A 3 4.20 -57.68 -16.67
CA ALA A 3 5.42 -57.42 -15.92
C ALA A 3 5.26 -57.69 -14.42
N ALA A 4 6.42 -57.89 -13.78
CA ALA A 4 6.65 -58.35 -12.42
C ALA A 4 6.13 -57.39 -11.33
N ARG A 5 5.63 -57.99 -10.23
CA ARG A 5 5.33 -57.32 -8.96
C ARG A 5 6.65 -56.90 -8.30
N ASN A 6 6.87 -55.60 -8.15
CA ASN A 6 7.83 -55.08 -7.19
C ASN A 6 7.27 -55.25 -5.77
N PRO A 7 8.02 -55.83 -4.80
CA PRO A 7 7.53 -56.09 -3.45
C PRO A 7 7.75 -54.93 -2.45
N ASP A 8 8.05 -53.70 -2.91
CA ASP A 8 8.41 -52.57 -2.04
C ASP A 8 7.59 -51.31 -2.37
N CYS A 9 6.28 -51.35 -2.11
CA CYS A 9 5.45 -50.13 -2.03
C CYS A 9 4.46 -50.31 -0.87
N PRO A 10 4.50 -49.47 0.19
CA PRO A 10 3.47 -49.50 1.21
C PRO A 10 2.10 -49.13 0.59
N PRO A 11 0.99 -49.68 1.11
CA PRO A 11 -0.34 -49.38 0.57
C PRO A 11 -0.64 -47.88 0.69
N PRO A 12 -1.36 -47.29 -0.29
CA PRO A 12 -1.72 -45.88 -0.21
C PRO A 12 -2.60 -45.62 1.02
N PRO A 13 -2.44 -44.48 1.70
CA PRO A 13 -3.26 -44.15 2.85
C PRO A 13 -4.75 -44.02 2.47
N PRO A 14 -5.67 -44.25 3.42
CA PRO A 14 -7.11 -44.13 3.17
C PRO A 14 -7.46 -42.69 2.74
N PRO A 15 -8.52 -42.50 1.93
CA PRO A 15 -8.96 -41.19 1.49
C PRO A 15 -9.38 -40.35 2.70
N GLY A 16 -8.53 -39.40 3.09
CA GLY A 16 -8.83 -38.41 4.12
C GLY A 16 -9.94 -37.46 3.67
N PRO A 17 -10.63 -36.79 4.61
CA PRO A 17 -11.62 -35.78 4.28
C PRO A 17 -10.99 -34.69 3.41
N ARG A 18 -11.66 -34.38 2.29
CA ARG A 18 -11.25 -33.34 1.33
C ARG A 18 -10.98 -32.03 2.10
N PRO A 19 -9.86 -31.32 1.83
CA PRO A 19 -9.70 -29.98 2.36
C PRO A 19 -10.86 -29.10 1.86
N PRO A 20 -11.37 -28.17 2.68
CA PRO A 20 -12.39 -27.23 2.24
C PRO A 20 -11.86 -26.49 1.01
N GLN A 21 -12.66 -26.47 -0.06
CA GLN A 21 -12.40 -25.67 -1.24
C GLN A 21 -12.34 -24.20 -0.80
N CYS A 22 -11.14 -23.68 -0.59
CA CYS A 22 -10.93 -22.25 -0.43
C CYS A 22 -11.29 -21.60 -1.77
N SER A 23 -12.37 -20.83 -1.71
CA SER A 23 -13.03 -20.07 -2.77
C SER A 23 -12.07 -19.42 -3.78
N PRO A 24 -12.50 -19.25 -5.04
CA PRO A 24 -11.72 -18.53 -6.05
C PRO A 24 -11.31 -17.18 -5.47
N ARG A 25 -10.01 -16.86 -5.61
CA ARG A 25 -9.41 -15.60 -5.19
C ARG A 25 -10.38 -14.47 -5.50
N ARG A 26 -10.94 -13.89 -4.42
CA ARG A 26 -11.63 -12.60 -4.47
C ARG A 26 -10.76 -11.70 -5.34
N PRO A 27 -11.29 -11.07 -6.40
CA PRO A 27 -10.54 -10.04 -7.08
C PRO A 27 -10.05 -9.11 -5.98
N VAL A 28 -8.74 -8.91 -5.89
CA VAL A 28 -8.19 -7.85 -5.05
C VAL A 28 -8.90 -6.62 -5.59
N ALA A 29 -9.92 -6.18 -4.86
CA ALA A 29 -10.59 -4.94 -5.15
C ALA A 29 -9.45 -3.95 -5.19
N LYS A 30 -9.16 -3.41 -6.38
CA LYS A 30 -8.31 -2.23 -6.49
C LYS A 30 -8.92 -1.29 -5.47
N PRO A 31 -8.21 -0.95 -4.39
CA PRO A 31 -8.82 -0.10 -3.42
C PRO A 31 -8.99 1.21 -4.19
N SER A 32 -10.25 1.52 -4.53
CA SER A 32 -10.67 2.81 -5.02
C SER A 32 -10.45 3.73 -3.82
N LEU A 33 -9.19 4.09 -3.62
CA LEU A 33 -8.72 4.93 -2.55
C LEU A 33 -9.15 6.33 -2.93
N SER A 34 -10.42 6.63 -2.70
CA SER A 34 -10.88 8.01 -2.64
C SER A 34 -9.97 8.71 -1.63
N GLU A 35 -9.23 9.70 -2.12
CA GLU A 35 -8.17 10.45 -1.42
C GLU A 35 -8.60 10.94 -0.02
N GLU A 36 -9.91 11.05 0.20
CA GLU A 36 -10.54 11.47 1.45
C GLU A 36 -10.42 10.47 2.59
N SER A 37 -10.28 9.17 2.30
CA SER A 37 -10.16 8.10 3.32
C SER A 37 -8.71 7.77 3.68
N LEU A 38 -7.73 8.38 2.99
CA LEU A 38 -6.32 8.08 3.13
C LEU A 38 -5.56 9.03 4.06
N CYS A 39 -6.26 9.96 4.70
CA CYS A 39 -5.67 10.94 5.58
C CYS A 39 -6.16 10.77 7.01
N THR A 40 -5.23 10.53 7.92
CA THR A 40 -5.50 10.56 9.36
C THR A 40 -5.38 11.97 9.95
N SER A 41 -4.87 12.93 9.17
CA SER A 41 -4.78 14.34 9.55
C SER A 41 -5.19 15.28 8.42
N THR A 42 -6.21 16.10 8.68
CA THR A 42 -6.70 17.15 7.76
C THR A 42 -5.65 18.25 7.55
N GLN A 43 -4.77 18.48 8.52
CA GLN A 43 -3.67 19.44 8.37
C GLN A 43 -2.65 18.95 7.35
N LEU A 44 -2.25 17.67 7.43
CA LEU A 44 -1.34 17.07 6.46
C LEU A 44 -1.94 17.06 5.04
N ARG A 45 -3.26 16.83 4.93
CA ARG A 45 -3.99 16.95 3.65
C ARG A 45 -3.86 18.36 3.07
N SER A 46 -4.06 19.37 3.91
CA SER A 46 -3.96 20.76 3.51
C SER A 46 -2.53 21.15 3.10
N VAL A 47 -1.52 20.63 3.79
CA VAL A 47 -0.10 20.84 3.45
C VAL A 47 0.21 20.32 2.05
N ILE A 48 -0.24 19.10 1.72
CA ILE A 48 -0.02 18.52 0.39
C ILE A 48 -0.73 19.35 -0.69
N LEU A 49 -2.02 19.66 -0.49
CA LEU A 49 -2.82 20.35 -1.51
C LEU A 49 -2.35 21.80 -1.77
N LYS A 50 -1.89 22.51 -0.74
CA LYS A 50 -1.40 23.89 -0.86
C LYS A 50 -0.04 24.00 -1.53
N ASN A 51 0.79 22.97 -1.40
CA ASN A 51 2.18 23.00 -1.86
C ASN A 51 2.41 22.18 -3.13
N ARG A 52 1.35 21.78 -3.84
CA ARG A 52 1.47 21.11 -5.13
C ARG A 52 2.09 22.05 -6.18
N GLY A 53 3.08 21.56 -6.90
CA GLY A 53 3.70 22.25 -8.04
C GLY A 53 3.85 21.32 -9.25
N GLU A 54 4.35 21.87 -10.36
CA GLU A 54 4.70 21.09 -11.55
C GLU A 54 5.93 20.21 -11.31
N ASP A 55 6.91 20.71 -10.56
CA ASP A 55 8.11 19.95 -10.24
C ASP A 55 7.92 19.11 -8.97
N THR A 56 8.19 17.82 -9.08
CA THR A 56 8.06 16.86 -7.98
C THR A 56 9.03 17.15 -6.85
N THR A 57 10.26 17.55 -7.18
CA THR A 57 11.33 17.77 -6.19
C THR A 57 11.04 19.01 -5.34
N ASP A 58 10.63 20.10 -6.00
CA ASP A 58 10.18 21.32 -5.33
C ASP A 58 8.94 21.06 -4.46
N THR A 59 7.96 20.32 -5.00
CA THR A 59 6.75 19.92 -4.27
C THR A 59 7.09 19.15 -3.00
N ILE A 60 7.96 18.12 -3.09
CA ILE A 60 8.40 17.33 -1.94
C ILE A 60 9.05 18.23 -0.88
N LYS A 61 9.93 19.15 -1.30
CA LYS A 61 10.61 20.06 -0.38
C LYS A 61 9.64 20.99 0.35
N LYS A 62 8.68 21.58 -0.38
CA LYS A 62 7.65 22.47 0.20
C LYS A 62 6.72 21.73 1.15
N ILE A 63 6.28 20.52 0.78
CA ILE A 63 5.46 19.67 1.65
C ILE A 63 6.24 19.28 2.91
N TYR A 64 7.52 18.94 2.78
CA TYR A 64 8.37 18.58 3.91
C TYR A 64 8.52 19.74 4.89
N ASP A 65 8.83 20.94 4.40
CA ASP A 65 9.01 22.13 5.23
C ASP A 65 7.71 22.48 5.96
N ALA A 66 6.59 22.53 5.24
CA ALA A 66 5.29 22.81 5.83
C ALA A 66 4.78 21.70 6.78
N ALA A 67 5.13 20.43 6.54
CA ALA A 67 4.79 19.34 7.46
C ALA A 67 5.64 19.39 8.73
N LYS A 68 6.88 19.89 8.65
CA LYS A 68 7.73 20.15 9.82
C LYS A 68 7.21 21.32 10.65
N GLU A 69 6.58 22.32 10.05
CA GLU A 69 5.90 23.38 10.81
C GLU A 69 4.69 22.86 11.61
N VAL A 70 4.02 21.81 11.14
CA VAL A 70 2.92 21.16 11.86
C VAL A 70 3.42 20.45 13.11
N ASP A 71 4.58 19.80 13.03
CA ASP A 71 5.17 19.05 14.14
C ASP A 71 6.70 19.07 14.02
N ASN A 72 7.34 19.99 14.76
CA ASN A 72 8.78 20.26 14.61
C ASN A 72 9.66 19.13 15.17
N GLU A 73 9.12 18.32 16.08
CA GLU A 73 9.82 17.20 16.71
C GLU A 73 9.60 15.87 15.97
N ALA A 74 8.57 15.78 15.11
CA ALA A 74 8.26 14.56 14.36
C ALA A 74 9.22 14.32 13.19
N ILE A 75 9.48 13.03 12.90
CA ILE A 75 10.22 12.64 11.72
C ILE A 75 9.28 12.70 10.51
N VAL A 76 9.44 13.72 9.69
CA VAL A 76 8.65 13.93 8.48
C VAL A 76 9.20 13.06 7.35
N THR A 77 8.33 12.25 6.73
CA THR A 77 8.62 11.55 5.48
C THR A 77 7.64 12.02 4.41
N VAL A 78 8.16 12.47 3.27
CA VAL A 78 7.37 12.89 2.10
C VAL A 78 7.79 12.07 0.90
N LEU A 79 6.81 11.47 0.22
CA LEU A 79 7.02 10.71 -1.00
C LEU A 79 5.98 11.14 -2.02
N CYS A 80 6.41 11.68 -3.14
CA CYS A 80 5.51 12.03 -4.23
C CYS A 80 5.87 11.27 -5.49
N ALA A 81 4.87 10.73 -6.17
CA ALA A 81 5.04 9.99 -7.42
C ALA A 81 3.78 10.06 -8.28
N PRO A 82 3.88 9.73 -9.58
CA PRO A 82 2.73 9.65 -10.47
C PRO A 82 1.66 8.70 -9.90
N ALA A 83 0.39 9.11 -9.96
CA ALA A 83 -0.71 8.36 -9.34
C ALA A 83 -0.80 6.92 -9.87
N SER A 84 -0.47 6.71 -11.15
CA SER A 84 -0.49 5.40 -11.82
C SER A 84 0.48 4.37 -11.22
N THR A 85 1.55 4.80 -10.55
CA THR A 85 2.57 3.93 -9.96
C THR A 85 2.62 4.05 -8.43
N PHE A 86 1.69 4.80 -7.84
CA PHE A 86 1.72 5.12 -6.43
C PHE A 86 1.19 3.95 -5.56
N THR A 87 2.11 3.15 -5.03
CA THR A 87 1.81 2.08 -4.06
C THR A 87 2.63 2.31 -2.81
N PHE A 88 1.98 2.33 -1.65
CA PHE A 88 2.63 2.54 -0.35
C PHE A 88 2.04 1.60 0.71
N LYS A 89 2.86 1.27 1.70
CA LYS A 89 2.44 0.67 2.96
C LYS A 89 2.88 1.59 4.07
N VAL A 90 1.97 1.94 4.96
CA VAL A 90 2.24 2.84 6.08
C VAL A 90 1.96 2.10 7.39
N GLN A 91 2.89 2.20 8.33
CA GLN A 91 2.71 1.74 9.71
C GLN A 91 2.56 2.91 10.70
N SER A 92 2.68 4.16 10.23
CA SER A 92 2.42 5.33 11.07
C SER A 92 0.91 5.55 11.24
N SER A 93 0.52 6.09 12.40
CA SER A 93 -0.84 6.53 12.71
C SER A 93 -1.11 7.97 12.24
N ARG A 94 -0.08 8.75 11.92
CA ARG A 94 -0.17 10.15 11.46
C ARG A 94 0.35 10.26 10.02
N TYR A 95 -0.52 9.97 9.06
CA TYR A 95 -0.18 10.05 7.65
C TYR A 95 -1.33 10.65 6.84
N CYS A 96 -0.99 11.10 5.63
CA CYS A 96 -1.98 11.50 4.65
C CYS A 96 -1.48 11.26 3.25
N VAL A 97 -2.40 10.87 2.37
CA VAL A 97 -2.16 10.81 0.93
C VAL A 97 -3.18 11.67 0.24
N ALA A 98 -2.67 12.64 -0.52
CA ALA A 98 -3.47 13.54 -1.30
C ALA A 98 -2.73 13.88 -2.59
N GLY A 99 -3.47 14.28 -3.61
CA GLY A 99 -2.90 14.66 -4.88
C GLY A 99 -3.97 14.93 -5.92
N SER A 100 -3.73 14.39 -7.09
CA SER A 100 -4.57 14.52 -8.28
C SER A 100 -4.42 13.25 -9.11
N ALA A 101 -5.26 13.07 -10.14
CA ALA A 101 -5.27 11.88 -10.98
C ALA A 101 -3.93 11.58 -11.68
N GLU A 102 -3.07 12.59 -11.82
CA GLU A 102 -1.76 12.48 -12.44
C GLU A 102 -0.64 12.24 -11.41
N PHE A 103 -0.82 12.72 -10.18
CA PHE A 103 0.27 12.81 -9.21
C PHE A 103 -0.25 12.71 -7.77
N MET A 104 0.35 11.82 -6.97
CA MET A 104 -0.01 11.61 -5.58
C MET A 104 1.18 11.84 -4.67
N CYS A 105 0.93 12.47 -3.52
CA CYS A 105 1.91 12.67 -2.47
C CYS A 105 1.44 11.98 -1.19
N PHE A 106 2.34 11.23 -0.58
CA PHE A 106 2.23 10.67 0.74
C PHE A 106 3.08 11.50 1.69
N VAL A 107 2.52 11.85 2.84
CA VAL A 107 3.25 12.40 3.97
C VAL A 107 2.96 11.59 5.21
N SER A 108 3.98 11.29 6.01
CA SER A 108 3.81 10.74 7.35
C SER A 108 4.70 11.45 8.34
N LEU A 109 4.15 11.59 9.55
CA LEU A 109 4.88 12.01 10.74
C LEU A 109 5.08 10.75 11.59
N ALA A 110 6.31 10.50 12.03
CA ALA A 110 6.66 9.43 12.95
C ALA A 110 7.18 10.01 14.27
#